data_AF-J0UPY8-F1
#
_entry.id   AF-J0UPY8-F1
#
_cell.length_a   1.000
_cell.length_b   1.000
_cell.length_c   1.000
_cell.angle_alpha   90.00
_cell.angle_beta   90.00
_cell.angle_gamma   90.00
#
_symmetry.space_group_name_H-M   'P 1'
#
loop_
_entity.id
_entity.type
_entity.pdbx_description
1 polymer ?
#
loop_
_entity_poly.entity_id
_entity_poly.type
_entity_poly.pdbx_seq_one_letter_code
_entity_poly.pdbx_strand_id
1 'polypeptide(L)'
;MATKHNSIYWVNNEKYHFETEGASVIIYDDAGNALGTLNDLMLKGKVVENVSFKTIKGTGVYNTKGLTDLPSNIPTDKRAILSVMAIGATANPDVILYKIIGSNGVIAECTLFNGTYTDWSAGGISLQNTINTINTSITALGSRITDTNKSIGDVSTSLNNLATKFGNHNHDGRYPQLSGDTMQGNLGMKYGASYQFNRSNGQSVNMANVDQNDKFTLGNDQLALNILSSQDVKINGHKVYTDLNSGEGSGINADQLDGLDSTKFLRNDIVNKVQADFELENGHELRVMPANNNSTDPYGRVLAASGGLVLGVKGADLLGVYSNRIWSNVPITLSATGAENVVQFTKSKGTIGMYYNDSREEMGFYDYGRGQWLGSFTTGGDGILRVPNAPLISGRRFFLTNDEPKGSIPYGSVWIGF
;
A
#
# COMPACT_ATOMS: atom_id res chain seq x y z
N MET A 1 36.77 -125.78 -53.45
CA MET A 1 36.80 -124.90 -54.63
C MET A 1 35.80 -123.77 -54.38
N ALA A 2 36.29 -122.58 -54.07
CA ALA A 2 35.49 -121.36 -53.97
C ALA A 2 35.76 -120.53 -55.23
N THR A 3 34.71 -120.22 -55.98
CA THR A 3 34.81 -119.53 -57.27
C THR A 3 35.09 -118.05 -57.02
N LYS A 4 36.26 -117.56 -57.47
CA LYS A 4 36.58 -116.13 -57.48
C LYS A 4 35.72 -115.43 -58.53
N HIS A 5 34.96 -114.42 -58.12
CA HIS A 5 34.21 -113.56 -59.05
C HIS A 5 34.81 -112.15 -59.03
N ASN A 6 35.50 -111.80 -60.12
CA ASN A 6 36.05 -110.47 -60.33
C ASN A 6 35.03 -109.63 -61.10
N SER A 7 34.61 -108.49 -60.54
CA SER A 7 33.81 -107.49 -61.27
C SER A 7 34.62 -106.20 -61.40
N ILE A 8 34.72 -105.68 -62.62
CA ILE A 8 35.44 -104.44 -62.95
C ILE A 8 34.39 -103.40 -63.36
N TYR A 9 34.39 -102.26 -62.68
CA TYR A 9 33.53 -101.12 -63.01
C TYR A 9 34.39 -99.91 -63.39
N TRP A 10 34.02 -99.24 -64.48
CA TRP A 10 34.75 -98.10 -65.04
C TRP A 10 33.92 -96.83 -64.86
N VAL A 11 34.51 -95.80 -64.27
CA VAL A 11 33.97 -94.43 -64.25
C VAL A 11 35.12 -93.49 -64.63
N ASN A 12 34.92 -92.62 -65.62
CA ASN A 12 35.88 -91.59 -66.04
C ASN A 12 37.34 -92.07 -66.21
N ASN A 13 37.56 -93.19 -66.90
CA ASN A 13 38.88 -93.80 -67.15
C ASN A 13 39.64 -94.34 -65.92
N GLU A 14 39.02 -94.35 -64.74
CA GLU A 14 39.58 -94.98 -63.54
C GLU A 14 39.01 -96.40 -63.37
N LYS A 15 39.87 -97.34 -62.98
CA LYS A 15 39.57 -98.75 -62.86
C LYS A 15 39.36 -99.14 -61.40
N TYR A 16 38.12 -99.38 -61.00
CA TYR A 16 37.80 -99.85 -59.65
C TYR A 16 37.73 -101.39 -59.64
N HIS A 17 38.50 -102.03 -58.74
CA HIS A 17 38.51 -103.48 -58.54
C HIS A 17 37.66 -103.85 -57.31
N PHE A 18 36.73 -104.78 -57.49
CA PHE A 18 35.95 -105.35 -56.40
C PHE A 18 36.24 -106.86 -56.34
N GLU A 19 37.00 -107.28 -55.33
CA GLU A 19 37.22 -108.69 -55.00
C GLU A 19 36.32 -109.05 -53.80
N THR A 20 35.49 -110.07 -53.96
CA THR A 20 34.66 -110.59 -52.86
C THR A 20 35.30 -111.85 -52.29
N GLU A 21 35.97 -111.71 -51.16
CA GLU A 21 36.44 -112.81 -50.32
C GLU A 21 35.77 -112.64 -48.94
N GLY A 22 34.86 -113.55 -48.58
CA GLY A 22 34.17 -113.51 -47.27
C GLY A 22 33.30 -112.27 -47.01
N ALA A 23 32.15 -112.15 -47.70
CA ALA A 23 30.99 -111.32 -47.32
C ALA A 23 31.22 -109.82 -46.98
N SER A 24 32.35 -109.21 -47.37
CA SER A 24 32.64 -107.80 -47.10
C SER A 24 33.28 -107.10 -48.31
N VAL A 25 32.92 -105.83 -48.54
CA VAL A 25 33.49 -104.97 -49.59
C VAL A 25 34.61 -104.14 -48.96
N ILE A 26 35.84 -104.31 -49.44
CA ILE A 26 37.02 -103.55 -48.99
C ILE A 26 37.20 -102.34 -49.90
N ILE A 27 37.43 -101.17 -49.29
CA ILE A 27 37.75 -99.93 -49.99
C ILE A 27 39.27 -99.71 -49.91
N TYR A 28 39.90 -99.44 -51.05
CA TYR A 28 41.32 -99.16 -51.17
C TYR A 28 41.56 -97.69 -51.54
N ASP A 29 42.72 -97.15 -51.17
CA ASP A 29 43.20 -95.86 -51.68
C ASP A 29 43.86 -96.00 -53.06
N ASP A 30 44.22 -94.87 -53.68
CA ASP A 30 44.87 -94.82 -55.00
C ASP A 30 46.26 -95.52 -55.01
N ALA A 31 46.85 -95.77 -53.85
CA ALA A 31 48.12 -96.46 -53.67
C ALA A 31 47.95 -97.97 -53.37
N GLY A 32 46.71 -98.47 -53.33
CA GLY A 32 46.37 -99.87 -53.08
C GLY A 32 46.35 -100.29 -51.61
N ASN A 33 46.40 -99.35 -50.66
CA ASN A 33 46.26 -99.67 -49.23
C ASN A 33 44.79 -99.77 -48.83
N ALA A 34 44.45 -100.73 -47.98
CA ALA A 34 43.08 -100.90 -47.50
C ALA A 34 42.68 -99.75 -46.54
N LEU A 35 41.71 -98.93 -46.96
CA LEU A 35 41.11 -97.88 -46.13
C LEU A 35 40.12 -98.44 -45.10
N GLY A 36 39.53 -99.60 -45.35
CA GLY A 36 38.61 -100.29 -44.45
C GLY A 36 37.50 -101.02 -45.22
N THR A 37 36.61 -101.71 -44.52
CA THR A 37 35.41 -102.28 -45.17
C THR A 37 34.31 -101.24 -45.27
N LEU A 38 33.41 -101.38 -46.25
CA LEU A 38 32.21 -100.56 -46.39
C LEU A 38 31.37 -100.58 -45.10
N ASN A 39 31.28 -101.74 -44.45
CA ASN A 39 30.56 -101.91 -43.18
C ASN A 39 31.22 -101.12 -42.04
N ASP A 40 32.55 -101.09 -41.97
CA ASP A 40 33.27 -100.34 -40.94
C ASP A 40 33.19 -98.83 -41.19
N LEU A 41 33.36 -98.39 -42.44
CA LEU A 41 33.38 -96.97 -42.78
C LEU A 41 32.00 -96.32 -42.84
N MET A 42 30.92 -97.08 -43.05
CA MET A 42 29.56 -96.51 -43.14
C MET A 42 28.64 -96.85 -41.94
N LEU A 43 28.82 -98.01 -41.29
CA LEU A 43 27.84 -98.52 -40.32
C LEU A 43 28.41 -98.68 -38.91
N LYS A 44 29.53 -99.39 -38.75
CA LYS A 44 30.09 -99.70 -37.41
C LYS A 44 31.01 -98.62 -36.86
N GLY A 45 31.56 -97.80 -37.74
CA GLY A 45 32.63 -96.87 -37.43
C GLY A 45 33.99 -97.57 -37.42
N LYS A 46 34.91 -97.18 -38.31
CA LYS A 46 36.27 -97.72 -38.29
C LYS A 46 36.95 -97.30 -36.99
N VAL A 47 37.51 -98.27 -36.26
CA VAL A 47 38.22 -97.99 -35.00
C VAL A 47 39.54 -97.31 -35.31
N VAL A 48 39.75 -96.13 -34.73
CA VAL A 48 40.98 -95.34 -34.87
C VAL A 48 41.34 -94.76 -33.51
N GLU A 49 42.54 -95.06 -33.02
CA GLU A 49 42.93 -94.68 -31.66
C GLU A 49 44.31 -94.02 -31.62
N ASN A 50 44.49 -93.05 -30.72
CA ASN A 50 45.78 -92.39 -30.41
C ASN A 50 46.47 -91.72 -31.61
N VAL A 51 45.70 -91.07 -32.48
CA VAL A 51 46.20 -90.32 -33.64
C VAL A 51 45.61 -88.91 -33.70
N SER A 52 46.22 -87.99 -34.45
CA SER A 52 45.58 -86.70 -34.74
C SER A 52 44.39 -86.87 -35.68
N PHE A 53 43.29 -86.16 -35.45
CA PHE A 53 42.13 -86.19 -36.35
C PHE A 53 42.50 -85.79 -37.79
N LYS A 54 43.53 -84.96 -37.94
CA LYS A 54 44.07 -84.48 -39.22
C LYS A 54 44.64 -85.58 -40.11
N THR A 55 44.95 -86.75 -39.52
CA THR A 55 45.43 -87.92 -40.26
C THR A 55 44.28 -88.74 -40.86
N ILE A 56 43.05 -88.50 -40.43
CA ILE A 56 41.85 -89.23 -40.86
C ILE A 56 41.23 -88.49 -42.04
N LYS A 57 41.71 -88.76 -43.25
CA LYS A 57 41.28 -88.05 -44.47
C LYS A 57 40.25 -88.80 -45.33
N GLY A 58 39.99 -90.06 -45.03
CA GLY A 58 39.00 -90.86 -45.77
C GLY A 58 37.58 -90.48 -45.40
N THR A 59 36.66 -90.53 -46.37
CA THR A 59 35.23 -90.38 -46.09
C THR A 59 34.72 -91.60 -45.31
N GLY A 60 34.06 -91.34 -44.19
CA GLY A 60 33.48 -92.39 -43.36
C GLY A 60 33.12 -91.92 -41.95
N VAL A 61 32.53 -92.83 -41.20
CA VAL A 61 32.29 -92.72 -39.77
C VAL A 61 33.41 -93.48 -39.05
N TYR A 62 33.92 -92.90 -37.99
CA TYR A 62 35.02 -93.42 -37.21
C TYR A 62 34.64 -93.47 -35.74
N ASN A 63 34.94 -94.60 -35.10
CA ASN A 63 34.81 -94.78 -33.67
C ASN A 63 36.18 -94.52 -33.03
N THR A 64 36.34 -93.34 -32.44
CA THR A 64 37.67 -92.81 -32.12
C THR A 64 37.90 -92.70 -30.62
N LYS A 65 39.16 -92.88 -30.19
CA LYS A 65 39.59 -92.69 -28.79
C LYS A 65 41.00 -92.12 -28.76
N GLY A 66 41.30 -91.20 -27.85
CA GLY A 66 42.64 -90.64 -27.70
C GLY A 66 43.08 -89.76 -28.86
N LEU A 67 42.15 -89.11 -29.58
CA LEU A 67 42.51 -88.20 -30.66
C LEU A 67 43.19 -86.93 -30.12
N THR A 68 44.19 -86.43 -30.84
CA THR A 68 44.83 -85.13 -30.57
C THR A 68 44.25 -84.02 -31.45
N ASP A 69 44.50 -82.76 -31.09
CA ASP A 69 44.02 -81.56 -31.81
C ASP A 69 42.49 -81.36 -31.80
N LEU A 70 41.79 -81.97 -30.84
CA LEU A 70 40.35 -81.76 -30.60
C LEU A 70 40.09 -80.52 -29.73
N PRO A 71 38.86 -79.97 -29.76
CA PRO A 71 38.50 -78.88 -28.86
C PRO A 71 38.43 -79.39 -27.41
N SER A 72 38.81 -78.54 -26.45
CA SER A 72 39.00 -78.90 -25.04
C SER A 72 37.75 -79.47 -24.35
N ASN A 73 36.57 -79.20 -24.89
CA ASN A 73 35.29 -79.69 -24.39
C ASN A 73 34.91 -81.09 -24.92
N ILE A 74 35.75 -81.74 -25.73
CA ILE A 74 35.56 -83.13 -26.17
C ILE A 74 36.49 -84.04 -25.35
N PRO A 75 35.96 -84.97 -24.53
CA PRO A 75 36.78 -85.90 -23.76
C PRO A 75 37.62 -86.82 -24.67
N THR A 76 38.93 -86.83 -24.50
CA THR A 76 39.86 -87.66 -25.29
C THR A 76 40.04 -89.07 -24.73
N ASP A 77 39.72 -89.27 -23.45
CA ASP A 77 39.82 -90.55 -22.72
C ASP A 77 38.64 -91.51 -22.99
N LYS A 78 37.54 -91.00 -23.56
CA LYS A 78 36.33 -91.74 -23.89
C LYS A 78 36.14 -91.86 -25.41
N ARG A 79 35.34 -92.84 -25.84
CA ARG A 79 35.03 -93.02 -27.27
C ARG A 79 34.14 -91.89 -27.78
N ALA A 80 34.43 -91.40 -28.97
CA ALA A 80 33.68 -90.37 -29.69
C ALA A 80 33.35 -90.86 -31.12
N ILE A 81 32.35 -90.24 -31.73
CA ILE A 81 32.00 -90.49 -33.14
C ILE A 81 32.60 -89.34 -33.95
N LEU A 82 33.48 -89.65 -34.89
CA LEU A 82 33.98 -88.70 -35.88
C LEU A 82 33.39 -89.06 -37.24
N SER A 83 32.60 -88.14 -37.81
CA SER A 83 32.15 -88.21 -39.20
C SER A 83 33.10 -87.37 -40.04
N VAL A 84 33.66 -87.97 -41.07
CA VAL A 84 34.55 -87.32 -42.03
C VAL A 84 33.91 -87.40 -43.41
N MET A 85 33.79 -86.26 -44.06
CA MET A 85 33.35 -86.15 -45.44
C MET A 85 34.44 -85.46 -46.25
N ALA A 86 35.20 -86.25 -46.98
CA ALA A 86 36.24 -85.78 -47.88
C ALA A 86 35.75 -85.74 -49.32
N ILE A 87 36.06 -84.64 -50.01
CA ILE A 87 35.69 -84.39 -51.40
C ILE A 87 36.98 -84.03 -52.15
N GLY A 88 37.21 -84.66 -53.31
CA GLY A 88 38.41 -84.49 -54.12
C GLY A 88 39.21 -85.79 -54.25
N ALA A 89 40.51 -85.68 -54.59
CA ALA A 89 41.39 -86.83 -54.78
C ALA A 89 41.58 -87.64 -53.47
N THR A 90 41.63 -88.97 -53.58
CA THR A 90 41.66 -89.88 -52.42
C THR A 90 42.89 -89.68 -51.54
N ALA A 91 44.06 -89.41 -52.14
CA ALA A 91 45.30 -89.16 -51.42
C ALA A 91 45.36 -87.77 -50.75
N ASN A 92 44.75 -86.76 -51.38
CA ASN A 92 44.74 -85.37 -50.91
C ASN A 92 43.41 -84.69 -51.28
N PRO A 93 42.38 -84.79 -50.42
CA PRO A 93 41.09 -84.17 -50.69
C PRO A 93 41.17 -82.64 -50.72
N ASP A 94 40.39 -82.01 -51.61
CA ASP A 94 40.29 -80.55 -51.73
C ASP A 94 39.60 -79.92 -50.52
N VAL A 95 38.58 -80.62 -50.02
CA VAL A 95 37.77 -80.22 -48.86
C VAL A 95 37.52 -81.43 -47.97
N ILE A 96 37.69 -81.26 -46.66
CA ILE A 96 37.27 -82.27 -45.69
C ILE A 96 36.44 -81.61 -44.60
N LEU A 97 35.19 -82.05 -44.45
CA LEU A 97 34.35 -81.67 -43.32
C LEU A 97 34.48 -82.73 -42.22
N TYR A 98 34.92 -82.28 -41.04
CA TYR A 98 34.97 -83.06 -39.83
C TYR A 98 33.80 -82.66 -38.93
N LYS A 99 33.08 -83.66 -38.43
CA LYS A 99 32.06 -83.48 -37.41
C LYS A 99 32.28 -84.50 -36.30
N ILE A 100 32.58 -84.01 -35.10
CA ILE A 100 32.79 -84.85 -33.93
C ILE A 100 31.61 -84.75 -32.98
N ILE A 101 31.21 -85.90 -32.45
CA ILE A 101 30.21 -86.05 -31.40
C ILE A 101 30.91 -86.71 -30.21
N GLY A 102 31.17 -85.92 -29.17
CA GLY A 102 31.81 -86.39 -27.94
C GLY A 102 30.88 -87.25 -27.08
N SER A 103 31.46 -88.06 -26.19
CA SER A 103 30.69 -88.87 -25.23
C SER A 103 29.83 -88.05 -24.24
N ASN A 104 30.10 -86.75 -24.13
CA ASN A 104 29.33 -85.78 -23.36
C ASN A 104 28.21 -85.09 -24.17
N GLY A 105 27.95 -85.51 -25.41
CA GLY A 105 26.90 -84.96 -26.27
C GLY A 105 27.26 -83.67 -27.01
N VAL A 106 28.47 -83.14 -26.84
CA VAL A 106 28.94 -81.96 -27.57
C VAL A 106 29.17 -82.33 -29.03
N ILE A 107 28.64 -81.49 -29.93
CA ILE A 107 28.85 -81.59 -31.38
C ILE A 107 29.72 -80.41 -31.81
N ALA A 108 30.83 -80.71 -32.47
CA ALA A 108 31.71 -79.70 -33.04
C ALA A 108 32.05 -80.02 -34.49
N GLU A 109 32.23 -78.98 -35.30
CA GLU A 109 32.55 -79.08 -36.72
C GLU A 109 33.83 -78.31 -37.02
N CYS A 110 34.65 -78.86 -37.93
CA CYS A 110 35.90 -78.31 -38.41
C CYS A 110 36.02 -78.62 -39.91
N THR A 111 36.54 -77.70 -40.72
CA THR A 111 36.70 -77.89 -42.15
C THR A 111 38.17 -77.73 -42.54
N LEU A 112 38.69 -78.66 -43.32
CA LEU A 112 39.91 -78.50 -44.12
C LEU A 112 39.51 -77.95 -45.49
N PHE A 113 40.08 -76.83 -45.89
CA PHE A 113 39.89 -76.25 -47.23
C PHE A 113 41.22 -75.64 -47.68
N ASN A 114 41.68 -75.93 -48.90
CA ASN A 114 42.97 -75.46 -49.43
C ASN A 114 44.16 -75.68 -48.46
N GLY A 115 44.22 -76.85 -47.81
CA GLY A 115 45.29 -77.21 -46.88
C GLY A 115 45.25 -76.54 -45.51
N THR A 116 44.27 -75.67 -45.24
CA THR A 116 44.11 -74.98 -43.94
C THR A 116 42.90 -75.52 -43.17
N TYR A 117 43.10 -75.80 -41.88
CA TYR A 117 42.02 -76.22 -40.97
C TYR A 117 41.36 -74.99 -40.33
N THR A 118 40.03 -74.96 -40.27
CA THR A 118 39.30 -74.01 -39.41
C THR A 118 39.38 -74.44 -37.95
N ASP A 119 39.19 -73.50 -37.02
CA ASP A 119 38.96 -73.85 -35.62
C ASP A 119 37.68 -74.66 -35.46
N TRP A 120 37.62 -75.48 -34.41
CA TRP A 120 36.42 -76.22 -34.05
C TRP A 120 35.33 -75.26 -33.55
N SER A 121 34.11 -75.38 -34.08
CA SER A 121 32.96 -74.60 -33.61
C SER A 121 31.74 -75.47 -33.32
N ALA A 122 30.98 -75.11 -32.29
CA ALA A 122 29.65 -75.68 -32.03
C ALA A 122 28.62 -74.66 -32.54
N GLY A 123 27.84 -75.00 -33.57
CA GLY A 123 26.77 -74.11 -34.06
C GLY A 123 27.20 -72.87 -34.87
N GLY A 124 28.41 -72.85 -35.43
CA GLY A 124 28.87 -71.86 -36.42
C GLY A 124 29.19 -70.44 -35.90
N ILE A 125 30.11 -69.74 -36.59
CA ILE A 125 30.66 -68.43 -36.16
C ILE A 125 29.64 -67.28 -36.24
N SER A 126 28.83 -67.26 -37.30
CA SER A 126 27.88 -66.15 -37.56
C SER A 126 26.83 -66.02 -36.46
N LEU A 127 26.27 -67.15 -36.01
CA LEU A 127 25.24 -67.17 -34.97
C LEU A 127 25.79 -66.67 -33.62
N GLN A 128 27.01 -67.07 -33.24
CA GLN A 128 27.65 -66.60 -32.02
C GLN A 128 27.88 -65.08 -32.04
N ASN A 129 28.30 -64.52 -33.17
CA ASN A 129 28.50 -63.07 -33.31
C ASN A 129 27.18 -62.29 -33.21
N THR A 130 26.11 -62.81 -33.80
CA THR A 130 24.76 -62.22 -33.66
C THR A 130 24.30 -62.23 -32.21
N ILE A 131 24.48 -63.35 -31.48
CA ILE A 131 24.13 -63.45 -30.06
C ILE A 131 24.93 -62.44 -29.21
N ASN A 132 26.24 -62.32 -29.43
CA ASN A 132 27.08 -61.37 -28.70
C ASN A 132 26.65 -59.91 -28.94
N THR A 133 26.27 -59.58 -30.18
CA THR A 133 25.77 -58.25 -30.55
C THR A 133 24.42 -57.96 -29.87
N ILE A 134 23.52 -58.95 -29.84
CA ILE A 134 22.24 -58.86 -29.14
C ILE A 134 22.47 -58.63 -27.64
N ASN A 135 23.34 -59.42 -27.00
CA ASN A 135 23.65 -59.28 -25.58
C ASN A 135 24.22 -57.90 -25.23
N THR A 136 25.09 -57.36 -26.09
CA THR A 136 25.64 -56.01 -25.92
C THR A 136 24.53 -54.95 -26.00
N SER A 137 23.64 -55.07 -26.99
CA SER A 137 22.49 -54.17 -27.15
C SER A 137 21.52 -54.24 -25.97
N ILE A 138 21.21 -55.44 -25.48
CA ILE A 138 20.35 -55.67 -24.31
C ILE A 138 20.95 -55.02 -23.06
N THR A 139 22.26 -55.18 -22.86
CA THR A 139 22.96 -54.56 -21.73
C THR A 139 22.87 -53.03 -21.78
N ALA A 140 23.10 -52.44 -22.96
CA ALA A 140 22.98 -50.99 -23.15
C ALA A 140 21.54 -50.50 -22.91
N LEU A 141 20.52 -51.25 -23.35
CA LEU A 141 19.12 -50.95 -23.06
C LEU A 141 18.82 -51.01 -21.56
N GLY A 142 19.35 -52.01 -20.85
CA GLY A 142 19.20 -52.13 -19.39
C GLY A 142 19.77 -50.93 -18.63
N SER A 143 20.95 -50.44 -19.02
CA SER A 143 21.54 -49.23 -18.42
C SER A 143 20.67 -48.00 -18.67
N ARG A 144 20.19 -47.79 -19.92
CA ARG A 144 19.33 -46.65 -20.26
C ARG A 144 18.01 -46.65 -19.47
N ILE A 145 17.40 -47.82 -19.28
CA ILE A 145 16.19 -47.96 -18.46
C ILE A 145 16.47 -47.56 -17.00
N THR A 146 17.61 -47.95 -16.46
CA THR A 146 18.02 -47.60 -15.09
C THR A 146 18.17 -46.08 -14.93
N ASP A 147 18.82 -45.41 -15.88
CA ASP A 147 19.00 -43.96 -15.86
C ASP A 147 17.68 -43.20 -16.01
N THR A 148 16.79 -43.69 -16.89
CA THR A 148 15.43 -43.13 -17.04
C THR A 148 14.63 -43.27 -15.74
N ASN A 149 14.67 -44.44 -15.09
CA ASN A 149 13.97 -44.65 -13.81
C ASN A 149 14.47 -43.71 -12.72
N LYS A 150 15.79 -43.49 -12.65
CA LYS A 150 16.38 -42.52 -11.73
C LYS A 150 15.86 -41.10 -12.00
N SER A 151 15.90 -40.68 -13.27
CA SER A 151 15.44 -39.35 -13.67
C SER A 151 13.97 -39.11 -13.35
N ILE A 152 13.12 -40.12 -13.53
CA ILE A 152 11.70 -40.07 -13.15
C ILE A 152 11.53 -39.91 -11.62
N GLY A 153 12.35 -40.62 -10.83
CA GLY A 153 12.38 -40.48 -9.38
C GLY A 153 12.77 -39.07 -8.92
N ASP A 154 13.78 -38.47 -9.56
CA ASP A 154 14.23 -37.10 -9.25
C ASP A 154 13.15 -36.06 -9.59
N VAL A 155 12.45 -36.24 -10.73
CA VAL A 155 11.30 -35.41 -11.12
C VAL A 155 10.15 -35.55 -10.11
N SER A 156 9.81 -36.78 -9.70
CA SER A 156 8.77 -37.03 -8.70
C SER A 156 9.09 -36.33 -7.37
N THR A 157 10.34 -36.42 -6.92
CA THR A 157 10.82 -35.74 -5.72
C THR A 157 10.70 -34.22 -5.84
N SER A 158 11.08 -33.66 -6.98
CA SER A 158 10.98 -32.22 -7.25
C SER A 158 9.52 -31.73 -7.25
N LEU A 159 8.60 -32.50 -7.85
CA LEU A 159 7.17 -32.22 -7.85
C LEU A 159 6.57 -32.28 -6.44
N ASN A 160 6.94 -33.28 -5.64
CA ASN A 160 6.49 -33.38 -4.25
C ASN A 160 6.99 -32.22 -3.38
N ASN A 161 8.25 -31.82 -3.58
CA ASN A 161 8.82 -30.66 -2.90
C ASN A 161 8.09 -29.37 -3.32
N LEU A 162 7.76 -29.22 -4.61
CA LEU A 162 7.02 -28.08 -5.11
C LEU A 162 5.59 -28.04 -4.54
N ALA A 163 4.90 -29.19 -4.51
CA ALA A 163 3.57 -29.32 -3.90
C ALA A 163 3.60 -28.98 -2.41
N THR A 164 4.60 -29.47 -1.67
CA THR A 164 4.80 -29.15 -0.25
C THR A 164 5.08 -27.67 -0.05
N LYS A 165 5.92 -27.08 -0.89
CA LYS A 165 6.16 -25.63 -0.88
C LYS A 165 4.86 -24.88 -1.14
N PHE A 166 4.07 -25.21 -2.15
CA PHE A 166 2.79 -24.56 -2.39
C PHE A 166 1.76 -24.75 -1.27
N GLY A 167 1.74 -25.91 -0.60
CA GLY A 167 0.87 -26.14 0.57
C GLY A 167 1.32 -25.41 1.84
N ASN A 168 2.64 -25.25 2.03
CA ASN A 168 3.22 -24.53 3.17
C ASN A 168 3.35 -23.02 2.92
N HIS A 169 3.37 -22.60 1.65
CA HIS A 169 3.19 -21.22 1.25
C HIS A 169 1.71 -20.89 1.47
N ASN A 170 1.46 -20.04 2.45
CA ASN A 170 0.14 -19.60 2.84
C ASN A 170 -0.47 -18.66 1.78
N HIS A 171 -0.82 -19.15 0.59
CA HIS A 171 -1.56 -18.38 -0.43
C HIS A 171 -3.00 -18.02 0.01
N ASP A 172 -3.33 -18.21 1.28
CA ASP A 172 -4.51 -17.65 1.93
C ASP A 172 -4.56 -16.14 1.67
N GLY A 173 -5.76 -15.59 1.49
CA GLY A 173 -6.06 -14.23 0.99
C GLY A 173 -5.55 -13.07 1.86
N ARG A 174 -4.54 -13.32 2.69
CA ARG A 174 -3.80 -12.43 3.58
C ARG A 174 -2.51 -11.85 2.99
N TYR A 175 -2.15 -12.17 1.74
CA TYR A 175 -1.09 -11.45 1.02
C TYR A 175 -1.66 -10.46 -0.01
N PRO A 176 -1.06 -9.26 -0.15
CA PRO A 176 -1.36 -8.37 -1.26
C PRO A 176 -0.98 -9.07 -2.57
N GLN A 177 -1.95 -9.24 -3.47
CA GLN A 177 -1.70 -9.85 -4.77
C GLN A 177 -0.98 -8.89 -5.73
N LEU A 178 -0.24 -9.44 -6.69
CA LEU A 178 0.56 -8.67 -7.66
C LEU A 178 -0.30 -7.73 -8.53
N SER A 179 -1.55 -8.10 -8.81
CA SER A 179 -2.54 -7.23 -9.45
C SER A 179 -3.97 -7.78 -9.33
N GLY A 180 -4.96 -6.88 -9.35
CA GLY A 180 -6.31 -7.17 -9.86
C GLY A 180 -7.32 -7.89 -8.98
N ASP A 181 -7.05 -8.15 -7.69
CA ASP A 181 -7.91 -8.99 -6.84
C ASP A 181 -8.17 -8.36 -5.45
N THR A 182 -9.18 -8.86 -4.72
CA THR A 182 -9.57 -8.39 -3.38
C THR A 182 -9.14 -9.40 -2.30
N MET A 183 -8.50 -8.93 -1.23
CA MET A 183 -8.13 -9.75 -0.07
C MET A 183 -9.34 -10.01 0.84
N GLN A 184 -9.49 -11.25 1.33
CA GLN A 184 -10.47 -11.61 2.36
C GLN A 184 -9.75 -11.84 3.69
N GLY A 185 -9.96 -10.97 4.68
CA GLY A 185 -9.33 -11.05 6.02
C GLY A 185 -8.42 -9.86 6.36
N ASN A 186 -7.80 -9.90 7.55
CA ASN A 186 -6.93 -8.83 8.04
C ASN A 186 -5.49 -9.01 7.52
N LEU A 187 -4.89 -7.94 6.96
CA LEU A 187 -3.46 -7.89 6.67
C LEU A 187 -2.71 -7.40 7.92
N GLY A 188 -2.01 -8.31 8.59
CA GLY A 188 -1.25 -8.04 9.80
C GLY A 188 0.20 -7.68 9.51
N MET A 189 0.71 -6.64 10.17
CA MET A 189 2.14 -6.30 10.20
C MET A 189 2.66 -6.47 11.63
N LYS A 190 3.89 -6.99 11.79
CA LYS A 190 4.55 -7.02 13.10
C LYS A 190 4.95 -5.60 13.50
N TYR A 191 5.01 -5.33 14.81
CA TYR A 191 5.55 -4.08 15.32
C TYR A 191 6.96 -3.81 14.75
N GLY A 192 7.24 -2.55 14.41
CA GLY A 192 8.48 -2.16 13.73
C GLY A 192 8.50 -2.42 12.21
N ALA A 193 7.48 -3.05 11.63
CA ALA A 193 7.27 -3.12 10.19
C ALA A 193 6.23 -2.08 9.74
N SER A 194 6.35 -1.58 8.50
CA SER A 194 5.50 -0.51 7.96
C SER A 194 5.14 -0.73 6.50
N TYR A 195 3.98 -0.20 6.09
CA TYR A 195 3.70 -0.02 4.66
C TYR A 195 4.53 1.14 4.15
N GLN A 196 5.34 0.91 3.13
CA GLN A 196 6.27 1.91 2.60
C GLN A 196 5.86 2.39 1.21
N PHE A 197 5.93 3.69 1.00
CA PHE A 197 5.93 4.28 -0.33
C PHE A 197 7.36 4.57 -0.77
N ASN A 198 7.70 4.15 -1.98
CA ASN A 198 8.97 4.51 -2.61
C ASN A 198 8.80 5.84 -3.33
N ARG A 199 9.56 6.83 -2.89
CA ARG A 199 9.62 8.15 -3.52
C ARG A 199 10.35 8.04 -4.85
N SER A 200 10.11 9.00 -5.74
CA SER A 200 10.79 9.10 -7.04
C SER A 200 12.31 9.25 -6.93
N ASN A 201 12.80 9.73 -5.78
CA ASN A 201 14.23 9.82 -5.47
C ASN A 201 14.84 8.52 -4.91
N GLY A 202 14.07 7.43 -4.88
CA GLY A 202 14.50 6.11 -4.39
C GLY A 202 14.44 5.92 -2.87
N GLN A 203 14.06 6.94 -2.08
CA GLN A 203 13.87 6.79 -0.64
C GLN A 203 12.51 6.19 -0.31
N SER A 204 12.47 5.29 0.68
CA SER A 204 11.21 4.72 1.18
C SER A 204 10.72 5.52 2.39
N VAL A 205 9.41 5.75 2.46
CA VAL A 205 8.75 6.42 3.60
C VAL A 205 7.58 5.60 4.12
N ASN A 206 7.37 5.62 5.42
CA ASN A 206 6.27 4.89 6.04
C ASN A 206 4.93 5.62 5.80
N MET A 207 3.91 4.86 5.43
CA MET A 207 2.52 5.30 5.37
C MET A 207 1.87 5.23 6.75
N ALA A 208 2.04 4.08 7.40
CA ALA A 208 1.51 3.79 8.72
C ALA A 208 2.43 2.79 9.42
N ASN A 209 2.60 2.96 10.72
CA ASN A 209 3.44 2.10 11.56
C ASN A 209 2.87 2.01 12.99
N VAL A 210 3.13 0.88 13.65
CA VAL A 210 3.02 0.72 15.09
C VAL A 210 4.43 0.49 15.63
N ASP A 211 4.90 1.41 16.48
CA ASP A 211 6.22 1.29 17.08
C ASP A 211 6.27 0.25 18.21
N GLN A 212 7.45 0.08 18.82
CA GLN A 212 7.66 -0.86 19.93
C GLN A 212 6.88 -0.52 21.22
N ASN A 213 6.27 0.67 21.29
CA ASN A 213 5.46 1.14 22.42
C ASN A 213 3.96 1.15 22.08
N ASP A 214 3.54 0.40 21.06
CA ASP A 214 2.17 0.31 20.56
C ASP A 214 1.58 1.65 20.07
N LYS A 215 2.42 2.63 19.69
CA LYS A 215 1.95 3.89 19.14
C LYS A 215 1.67 3.76 17.65
N PHE A 216 0.40 3.88 17.27
CA PHE A 216 0.00 4.01 15.87
C PHE A 216 0.33 5.41 15.33
N THR A 217 0.99 5.46 14.18
CA THR A 217 1.28 6.70 13.45
C THR A 217 0.83 6.55 12.00
N LEU A 218 0.12 7.55 11.48
CA LEU A 218 -0.23 7.71 10.06
C LEU A 218 0.57 8.89 9.48
N GLY A 219 1.41 8.63 8.48
CA GLY A 219 2.34 9.60 7.88
C GLY A 219 3.79 9.47 8.37
N ASN A 220 4.61 10.46 8.01
CA ASN A 220 6.03 10.58 8.36
C ASN A 220 6.44 12.06 8.44
N ASP A 221 7.68 12.33 8.87
CA ASP A 221 8.27 13.67 9.00
C ASP A 221 8.86 14.23 7.69
N GLN A 222 8.88 13.44 6.61
CA GLN A 222 9.51 13.80 5.33
C GLN A 222 8.52 14.23 4.24
N LEU A 223 7.22 13.96 4.41
CA LEU A 223 6.16 14.22 3.44
C LEU A 223 4.93 14.82 4.13
N ALA A 224 4.25 15.75 3.45
CA ALA A 224 2.96 16.23 3.88
C ALA A 224 1.90 15.12 3.79
N LEU A 225 1.05 15.02 4.82
CA LEU A 225 -0.11 14.13 4.83
C LEU A 225 -1.33 14.88 4.27
N ASN A 226 -1.73 14.56 3.04
CA ASN A 226 -2.96 15.06 2.45
C ASN A 226 -4.08 14.02 2.60
N ILE A 227 -5.16 14.36 3.31
CA ILE A 227 -6.34 13.50 3.47
C ILE A 227 -7.47 14.05 2.61
N LEU A 228 -7.80 13.33 1.53
CA LEU A 228 -8.87 13.69 0.61
C LEU A 228 -10.14 12.89 0.95
N SER A 229 -11.26 13.57 1.08
CA SER A 229 -12.56 12.95 1.34
C SER A 229 -13.65 13.72 0.58
N SER A 230 -14.58 13.00 -0.04
CA SER A 230 -15.80 13.59 -0.63
C SER A 230 -16.85 13.94 0.42
N GLN A 231 -16.63 13.53 1.67
CA GLN A 231 -17.48 13.79 2.84
C GLN A 231 -16.64 14.30 4.03
N ASP A 232 -17.26 14.43 5.21
CA ASP A 232 -16.56 14.84 6.42
C ASP A 232 -15.52 13.82 6.90
N VAL A 233 -14.32 14.29 7.25
CA VAL A 233 -13.33 13.52 8.02
C VAL A 233 -13.77 13.51 9.48
N LYS A 234 -13.73 12.34 10.14
CA LYS A 234 -14.17 12.18 11.54
C LYS A 234 -13.13 11.48 12.41
N ILE A 235 -12.98 11.91 13.66
CA ILE A 235 -12.21 11.25 14.72
C ILE A 235 -13.18 10.87 15.84
N ASN A 236 -13.24 9.59 16.21
CA ASN A 236 -14.21 9.06 17.19
C ASN A 236 -15.66 9.46 16.89
N GLY A 237 -16.04 9.54 15.62
CA GLY A 237 -17.38 9.95 15.18
C GLY A 237 -17.62 11.46 15.11
N HIS A 238 -16.71 12.28 15.63
CA HIS A 238 -16.79 13.75 15.58
C HIS A 238 -16.10 14.30 14.34
N LYS A 239 -16.73 15.27 13.68
CA LYS A 239 -16.17 15.96 12.52
C LYS A 239 -14.87 16.67 12.86
N VAL A 240 -13.86 16.53 12.00
CA VAL A 240 -12.62 17.30 12.07
C VAL A 240 -12.86 18.65 11.41
N TYR A 241 -12.59 19.72 12.16
CA TYR A 241 -12.68 21.07 11.65
C TYR A 241 -11.31 21.56 11.14
N THR A 242 -11.31 22.19 9.97
CA THR A 242 -10.18 22.82 9.31
C THR A 242 -10.52 24.28 9.02
N ASP A 243 -9.56 25.07 8.58
CA ASP A 243 -9.76 26.44 8.10
C ASP A 243 -10.92 26.60 7.09
N LEU A 244 -11.13 25.60 6.23
CA LEU A 244 -12.21 25.58 5.24
C LEU A 244 -13.62 25.43 5.81
N ASN A 245 -13.78 24.86 7.01
CA ASN A 245 -15.11 24.56 7.58
C ASN A 245 -15.28 25.09 9.02
N SER A 246 -14.38 25.94 9.49
CA SER A 246 -14.35 26.53 10.85
C SER A 246 -14.87 27.97 10.91
N GLY A 247 -15.93 28.26 10.16
CA GLY A 247 -16.58 29.58 10.13
C GLY A 247 -18.05 29.55 10.51
N GLU A 248 -18.75 30.61 10.12
CA GLU A 248 -20.18 30.80 10.41
C GLU A 248 -21.02 29.58 10.01
N GLY A 249 -21.80 29.05 10.96
CA GLY A 249 -22.63 27.87 10.74
C GLY A 249 -21.92 26.52 10.91
N SER A 250 -20.64 26.52 11.30
CA SER A 250 -19.87 25.30 11.59
C SER A 250 -20.29 24.58 12.87
N GLY A 251 -20.95 25.29 13.80
CA GLY A 251 -21.35 24.76 15.11
C GLY A 251 -20.19 24.64 16.12
N ILE A 252 -18.98 25.03 15.75
CA ILE A 252 -17.87 25.30 16.69
C ILE A 252 -17.87 26.78 17.03
N ASN A 253 -17.69 27.07 18.31
CA ASN A 253 -18.05 28.35 18.91
C ASN A 253 -17.01 29.48 18.65
N ALA A 254 -16.51 29.59 17.42
CA ALA A 254 -15.66 30.71 17.01
C ALA A 254 -16.48 31.99 16.76
N ASP A 255 -17.79 31.86 16.54
CA ASP A 255 -18.70 32.97 16.23
C ASP A 255 -19.29 33.65 17.48
N GLN A 256 -19.15 33.02 18.66
CA GLN A 256 -19.65 33.56 19.93
C GLN A 256 -18.47 33.93 20.84
N LEU A 257 -18.58 35.10 21.48
CA LEU A 257 -17.69 35.49 22.57
C LEU A 257 -18.33 35.02 23.88
N ASP A 258 -17.68 34.09 24.59
CA ASP A 258 -18.18 33.49 25.84
C ASP A 258 -19.59 32.88 25.73
N GLY A 259 -19.94 32.31 24.57
CA GLY A 259 -21.26 31.71 24.33
C GLY A 259 -22.36 32.72 24.01
N LEU A 260 -22.02 34.00 23.85
CA LEU A 260 -22.92 35.06 23.43
C LEU A 260 -22.55 35.59 22.05
N ASP A 261 -23.57 35.87 21.25
CA ASP A 261 -23.41 36.53 19.96
C ASP A 261 -22.75 37.91 20.13
N SER A 262 -21.82 38.26 19.23
CA SER A 262 -21.09 39.54 19.29
C SER A 262 -22.00 40.77 19.31
N THR A 263 -23.22 40.68 18.77
CA THR A 263 -24.24 41.74 18.80
C THR A 263 -24.77 42.05 20.19
N LYS A 264 -24.47 41.23 21.20
CA LYS A 264 -24.85 41.46 22.61
C LYS A 264 -23.91 42.41 23.35
N PHE A 265 -22.75 42.73 22.79
CA PHE A 265 -21.75 43.60 23.42
C PHE A 265 -21.81 45.02 22.87
N LEU A 266 -21.56 46.01 23.74
CA LEU A 266 -21.39 47.40 23.34
C LEU A 266 -20.00 47.60 22.70
N ARG A 267 -19.98 48.33 21.58
CA ARG A 267 -18.78 48.60 20.79
C ARG A 267 -18.37 50.07 20.87
N ASN A 268 -17.07 50.35 20.72
CA ASN A 268 -16.55 51.73 20.76
C ASN A 268 -16.41 52.39 19.37
N ASP A 269 -16.58 51.62 18.30
CA ASP A 269 -16.33 52.05 16.91
C ASP A 269 -17.61 52.37 16.13
N ILE A 270 -18.78 52.06 16.67
CA ILE A 270 -20.08 52.30 16.04
C ILE A 270 -21.11 52.84 17.05
N VAL A 271 -22.21 53.40 16.53
CA VAL A 271 -23.35 53.78 17.37
C VAL A 271 -24.04 52.52 17.88
N ASN A 272 -24.05 52.35 19.20
CA ASN A 272 -24.76 51.25 19.85
C ASN A 272 -26.27 51.53 19.91
N LYS A 273 -27.09 50.51 19.62
CA LYS A 273 -28.54 50.53 19.77
C LYS A 273 -28.96 49.54 20.85
N VAL A 274 -29.33 50.04 22.03
CA VAL A 274 -29.83 49.22 23.14
C VAL A 274 -31.36 49.17 23.05
N GLN A 275 -31.92 47.97 22.90
CA GLN A 275 -33.38 47.76 22.80
C GLN A 275 -34.06 47.57 24.16
N ALA A 276 -33.28 47.29 25.20
CA ALA A 276 -33.72 47.13 26.59
C ALA A 276 -33.18 48.27 27.46
N ASP A 277 -33.51 48.25 28.74
CA ASP A 277 -32.97 49.21 29.71
C ASP A 277 -31.45 49.01 29.87
N PHE A 278 -30.72 50.11 29.99
CA PHE A 278 -29.30 50.11 30.35
C PHE A 278 -29.18 50.38 31.85
N GLU A 279 -28.84 49.35 32.62
CA GLU A 279 -28.77 49.40 34.09
C GLU A 279 -27.31 49.41 34.58
N LEU A 280 -27.04 50.25 35.58
CA LEU A 280 -25.75 50.35 36.27
C LEU A 280 -26.00 50.04 37.76
N GLU A 281 -25.39 48.98 38.26
CA GLU A 281 -25.51 48.57 39.67
C GLU A 281 -24.31 49.05 40.51
N ASN A 282 -24.33 48.81 41.82
CA ASN A 282 -23.17 48.95 42.72
C ASN A 282 -22.45 50.31 42.70
N GLY A 283 -23.21 51.41 42.51
CA GLY A 283 -22.65 52.77 42.56
C GLY A 283 -21.87 53.16 41.31
N HIS A 284 -22.07 52.48 40.19
CA HIS A 284 -21.54 52.90 38.90
C HIS A 284 -22.26 54.15 38.36
N GLU A 285 -21.54 54.96 37.57
CA GLU A 285 -22.02 56.24 37.04
C GLU A 285 -22.03 56.24 35.51
N LEU A 286 -23.02 56.89 34.90
CA LEU A 286 -22.99 57.23 33.48
C LEU A 286 -22.15 58.51 33.28
N ARG A 287 -20.99 58.37 32.63
CA ARG A 287 -20.10 59.49 32.31
C ARG A 287 -20.16 59.82 30.83
N VAL A 288 -20.50 61.06 30.49
CA VAL A 288 -20.49 61.55 29.11
C VAL A 288 -19.31 62.51 28.95
N MET A 289 -18.27 62.04 28.26
CA MET A 289 -17.02 62.77 28.09
C MET A 289 -16.82 63.17 26.61
N PRO A 290 -16.24 64.35 26.32
CA PRO A 290 -15.85 64.70 24.96
C PRO A 290 -14.72 63.79 24.49
N ALA A 291 -14.68 63.52 23.17
CA ALA A 291 -13.71 62.59 22.60
C ALA A 291 -12.24 63.04 22.76
N ASN A 292 -11.96 64.35 22.71
CA ASN A 292 -10.64 64.97 22.89
C ASN A 292 -10.80 66.48 23.15
N ASN A 293 -9.97 67.07 24.00
CA ASN A 293 -9.97 68.51 24.35
C ASN A 293 -9.68 69.48 23.18
N ASN A 294 -9.48 68.98 21.96
CA ASN A 294 -9.18 69.77 20.74
C ASN A 294 -10.30 69.72 19.69
N SER A 295 -11.48 69.18 20.01
CA SER A 295 -12.66 69.30 19.16
C SER A 295 -13.25 70.71 19.28
N THR A 296 -13.77 71.26 18.17
CA THR A 296 -14.61 72.49 18.18
C THR A 296 -15.89 72.32 19.03
N ASP A 297 -16.15 71.10 19.48
CA ASP A 297 -17.26 70.71 20.33
C ASP A 297 -16.74 69.96 21.57
N PRO A 298 -16.38 70.69 22.65
CA PRO A 298 -15.74 70.14 23.84
C PRO A 298 -16.74 69.51 24.83
N TYR A 299 -18.01 69.29 24.44
CA TYR A 299 -19.06 68.88 25.38
C TYR A 299 -19.44 67.41 25.22
N GLY A 300 -19.45 66.69 26.34
CA GLY A 300 -20.27 65.48 26.45
C GLY A 300 -21.75 65.85 26.39
N ARG A 301 -22.54 65.11 25.59
CA ARG A 301 -23.97 65.41 25.39
C ARG A 301 -24.86 64.21 25.59
N VAL A 302 -26.01 64.45 26.21
CA VAL A 302 -27.17 63.55 26.19
C VAL A 302 -28.21 64.19 25.28
N LEU A 303 -28.60 63.49 24.21
CA LEU A 303 -29.55 63.97 23.22
C LEU A 303 -30.82 63.12 23.28
N ALA A 304 -31.98 63.77 23.41
CA ALA A 304 -33.28 63.12 23.29
C ALA A 304 -33.94 63.55 21.99
N ALA A 305 -34.27 62.59 21.11
CA ALA A 305 -34.82 62.88 19.78
C ALA A 305 -36.25 63.46 19.83
N SER A 306 -37.11 62.86 20.66
CA SER A 306 -38.50 63.25 20.85
C SER A 306 -38.92 63.01 22.29
N GLY A 307 -39.59 63.96 22.94
CA GLY A 307 -40.11 63.79 24.30
C GLY A 307 -39.22 64.35 25.42
N GLY A 308 -38.04 64.90 25.13
CA GLY A 308 -37.18 65.54 26.14
C GLY A 308 -36.35 64.56 26.97
N LEU A 309 -35.54 65.10 27.89
CA LEU A 309 -34.75 64.34 28.85
C LEU A 309 -35.44 64.34 30.21
N VAL A 310 -35.66 63.17 30.80
CA VAL A 310 -36.25 63.03 32.14
C VAL A 310 -35.26 62.33 33.06
N LEU A 311 -35.07 62.89 34.25
CA LEU A 311 -34.32 62.30 35.35
C LEU A 311 -35.30 61.95 36.46
N GLY A 312 -35.26 60.70 36.93
CA GLY A 312 -36.24 60.19 37.88
C GLY A 312 -35.70 59.00 38.67
N VAL A 313 -36.53 58.53 39.59
CA VAL A 313 -36.35 57.25 40.28
C VAL A 313 -37.45 56.29 39.82
N LYS A 314 -37.30 55.00 40.10
CA LYS A 314 -38.28 53.98 39.67
C LYS A 314 -39.70 54.39 40.11
N GLY A 315 -40.57 54.66 39.13
CA GLY A 315 -41.97 55.04 39.34
C GLY A 315 -42.24 56.53 39.57
N ALA A 316 -41.23 57.41 39.52
CA ALA A 316 -41.43 58.87 39.67
C ALA A 316 -40.40 59.71 38.92
N ASP A 317 -40.89 60.65 38.12
CA ASP A 317 -40.06 61.65 37.43
C ASP A 317 -39.74 62.81 38.38
N LEU A 318 -38.47 63.23 38.41
CA LEU A 318 -38.01 64.33 39.29
C LEU A 318 -37.78 65.63 38.52
N LEU A 319 -37.06 65.57 37.39
CA LEU A 319 -36.73 66.72 36.54
C LEU A 319 -36.91 66.35 35.07
N GLY A 320 -37.64 67.18 34.32
CA GLY A 320 -37.83 67.03 32.89
C GLY A 320 -37.38 68.27 32.11
N VAL A 321 -36.59 68.07 31.07
CA VAL A 321 -36.09 69.10 30.15
C VAL A 321 -36.63 68.82 28.76
N TYR A 322 -37.59 69.65 28.33
CA TYR A 322 -38.26 69.58 27.04
C TYR A 322 -37.87 70.79 26.18
N SER A 323 -38.12 70.71 24.88
CA SER A 323 -37.79 71.79 23.93
C SER A 323 -38.45 73.14 24.26
N ASN A 324 -39.57 73.13 24.98
CA ASN A 324 -40.35 74.31 25.31
C ASN A 324 -40.51 74.57 26.82
N ARG A 325 -39.99 73.68 27.69
CA ARG A 325 -40.25 73.74 29.13
C ARG A 325 -39.20 72.97 29.91
N ILE A 326 -38.82 73.52 31.05
CA ILE A 326 -38.17 72.78 32.14
C ILE A 326 -39.21 72.61 33.24
N TRP A 327 -39.41 71.37 33.70
CA TRP A 327 -40.34 71.02 34.80
C TRP A 327 -39.54 70.28 35.86
N SER A 328 -39.80 70.59 37.14
CA SER A 328 -39.31 69.80 38.27
C SER A 328 -40.42 69.50 39.28
N ASN A 329 -40.48 68.28 39.81
CA ASN A 329 -41.34 67.88 40.93
C ASN A 329 -40.68 68.13 42.30
N VAL A 330 -39.40 68.49 42.29
CA VAL A 330 -38.60 68.86 43.46
C VAL A 330 -38.08 70.29 43.32
N PRO A 331 -37.72 70.99 44.40
CA PRO A 331 -37.11 72.32 44.29
C PRO A 331 -35.83 72.29 43.45
N ILE A 332 -35.69 73.24 42.53
CA ILE A 332 -34.42 73.47 41.81
C ILE A 332 -33.60 74.44 42.65
N THR A 333 -32.43 74.00 43.11
CA THR A 333 -31.47 74.84 43.85
C THR A 333 -30.32 75.22 42.93
N LEU A 334 -30.13 76.52 42.67
CA LEU A 334 -28.95 77.05 42.00
C LEU A 334 -28.02 77.61 43.07
N SER A 335 -26.86 76.97 43.25
CA SER A 335 -25.89 77.33 44.28
C SER A 335 -24.50 77.38 43.68
N ALA A 336 -23.82 78.51 43.84
CA ALA A 336 -22.45 78.71 43.37
C ALA A 336 -21.71 79.53 44.42
N THR A 337 -20.54 79.04 44.85
CA THR A 337 -19.68 79.76 45.79
C THR A 337 -18.85 80.79 45.03
N GLY A 338 -19.01 82.08 45.34
CA GLY A 338 -18.23 83.16 44.72
C GLY A 338 -18.63 83.52 43.27
N ALA A 339 -19.80 83.08 42.81
CA ALA A 339 -20.35 83.43 41.49
C ALA A 339 -21.85 83.74 41.56
N GLU A 340 -22.35 84.50 40.59
CA GLU A 340 -23.78 84.80 40.46
C GLU A 340 -24.53 83.61 39.88
N ASN A 341 -25.64 83.23 40.51
CA ASN A 341 -26.56 82.24 39.93
C ASN A 341 -27.52 82.98 39.01
N VAL A 342 -27.56 82.63 37.74
CA VAL A 342 -28.32 83.39 36.73
C VAL A 342 -29.31 82.50 35.98
N VAL A 343 -30.53 83.00 35.83
CA VAL A 343 -31.51 82.50 34.85
C VAL A 343 -31.66 83.54 33.76
N GLN A 344 -31.20 83.19 32.54
CA GLN A 344 -31.21 84.11 31.40
C GLN A 344 -32.23 83.69 30.35
N PHE A 345 -32.91 84.68 29.80
CA PHE A 345 -33.76 84.58 28.62
C PHE A 345 -33.05 85.28 27.47
N THR A 346 -32.57 84.50 26.51
CA THR A 346 -31.76 85.03 25.39
C THR A 346 -32.51 84.96 24.05
N LYS A 347 -32.28 85.97 23.23
CA LYS A 347 -32.57 86.02 21.79
C LYS A 347 -31.33 86.54 21.08
N SER A 348 -31.24 86.38 19.76
CA SER A 348 -30.08 86.76 18.94
C SER A 348 -29.51 88.18 19.14
N LYS A 349 -30.28 89.13 19.71
CA LYS A 349 -29.85 90.52 19.96
C LYS A 349 -30.28 91.09 21.33
N GLY A 350 -30.55 90.25 22.33
CA GLY A 350 -30.91 90.73 23.66
C GLY A 350 -31.05 89.59 24.67
N THR A 351 -30.49 89.81 25.86
CA THR A 351 -30.55 88.86 26.97
C THR A 351 -31.02 89.61 28.20
N ILE A 352 -32.12 89.16 28.79
CA ILE A 352 -32.63 89.65 30.08
C ILE A 352 -32.65 88.47 31.02
N GLY A 353 -32.34 88.67 32.28
CA GLY A 353 -32.35 87.58 33.24
C GLY A 353 -32.60 88.03 34.66
N MET A 354 -32.71 87.04 35.51
CA MET A 354 -32.72 87.17 36.96
C MET A 354 -31.41 86.59 37.48
N TYR A 355 -30.82 87.21 38.48
CA TYR A 355 -29.66 86.65 39.15
C TYR A 355 -29.82 86.75 40.67
N TYR A 356 -29.09 85.89 41.35
CA TYR A 356 -28.83 86.00 42.78
C TYR A 356 -27.32 86.15 42.98
N ASN A 357 -26.92 87.21 43.68
CA ASN A 357 -25.53 87.47 44.04
C ASN A 357 -25.37 87.20 45.54
N ASP A 358 -24.60 86.16 45.85
CA ASP A 358 -24.39 85.70 47.23
C ASP A 358 -23.64 86.72 48.08
N SER A 359 -22.62 87.37 47.52
CA SER A 359 -21.80 88.36 48.24
C SER A 359 -22.55 89.65 48.61
N ARG A 360 -23.61 89.98 47.87
CA ARG A 360 -24.45 91.17 48.12
C ARG A 360 -25.82 90.83 48.70
N GLU A 361 -26.11 89.54 48.84
CA GLU A 361 -27.40 89.01 49.26
C GLU A 361 -28.58 89.66 48.51
N GLU A 362 -28.42 89.84 47.19
CA GLU A 362 -29.38 90.52 46.32
C GLU A 362 -29.92 89.61 45.22
N MET A 363 -31.24 89.69 45.00
CA MET A 363 -31.91 89.16 43.83
C MET A 363 -32.16 90.30 42.85
N GLY A 364 -31.58 90.25 41.65
CA GLY A 364 -31.71 91.32 40.67
C GLY A 364 -32.24 90.88 39.32
N PHE A 365 -32.81 91.86 38.61
CA PHE A 365 -33.21 91.79 37.21
C PHE A 365 -32.22 92.61 36.39
N TYR A 366 -31.65 91.99 35.36
CA TYR A 366 -30.58 92.59 34.58
C TYR A 366 -30.82 92.43 33.08
N ASP A 367 -30.59 93.50 32.32
CA ASP A 367 -30.53 93.49 30.87
C ASP A 367 -29.07 93.34 30.46
N TYR A 368 -28.66 92.10 30.25
CA TYR A 368 -27.32 91.71 29.82
C TYR A 368 -26.98 92.23 28.42
N GLY A 369 -27.98 92.45 27.57
CA GLY A 369 -27.77 92.99 26.22
C GLY A 369 -27.33 94.46 26.22
N ARG A 370 -27.81 95.24 27.20
CA ARG A 370 -27.45 96.66 27.36
C ARG A 370 -26.51 96.95 28.53
N GLY A 371 -26.16 95.93 29.32
CA GLY A 371 -25.30 96.09 30.49
C GLY A 371 -25.93 96.98 31.57
N GLN A 372 -27.25 96.87 31.78
CA GLN A 372 -27.98 97.73 32.71
C GLN A 372 -28.80 96.93 33.73
N TRP A 373 -28.88 97.48 34.93
CA TRP A 373 -29.74 97.00 36.00
C TRP A 373 -31.17 97.44 35.71
N LEU A 374 -32.14 96.54 35.89
CA LEU A 374 -33.57 96.85 35.75
C LEU A 374 -34.22 97.04 37.13
N GLY A 375 -33.74 96.29 38.12
CA GLY A 375 -34.02 96.50 39.52
C GLY A 375 -33.48 95.36 40.37
N SER A 376 -33.41 95.53 41.68
CA SER A 376 -33.03 94.46 42.60
C SER A 376 -33.78 94.54 43.93
N PHE A 377 -33.85 93.40 44.59
CA PHE A 377 -34.31 93.22 45.96
C PHE A 377 -33.10 92.78 46.79
N THR A 378 -32.77 93.54 47.83
CA THR A 378 -31.67 93.21 48.75
C THR A 378 -32.24 92.67 50.06
N THR A 379 -31.54 91.73 50.68
CA THR A 379 -31.95 91.18 51.98
C THR A 379 -31.24 91.84 53.17
N GLY A 380 -30.16 92.59 52.92
CA GLY A 380 -29.53 93.47 53.91
C GLY A 380 -30.14 94.88 53.95
N GLY A 381 -30.70 95.29 55.10
CA GLY A 381 -31.14 96.66 55.41
C GLY A 381 -32.42 97.11 54.68
N ASP A 382 -33.56 97.06 55.39
CA ASP A 382 -34.90 97.57 55.03
C ASP A 382 -35.62 96.98 53.80
N GLY A 383 -35.14 95.89 53.20
CA GLY A 383 -35.90 95.14 52.17
C GLY A 383 -36.29 95.99 50.96
N ILE A 384 -35.36 96.82 50.49
CA ILE A 384 -35.62 97.90 49.54
C ILE A 384 -35.65 97.37 48.10
N LEU A 385 -36.70 97.73 47.35
CA LEU A 385 -36.70 97.65 45.89
C LEU A 385 -35.82 98.78 45.33
N ARG A 386 -34.71 98.43 44.69
CA ARG A 386 -33.87 99.39 43.97
C ARG A 386 -34.29 99.45 42.51
N VAL A 387 -34.77 100.60 42.05
CA VAL A 387 -35.03 100.85 40.62
C VAL A 387 -34.07 101.92 40.12
N PRO A 388 -33.12 101.59 39.22
CA PRO A 388 -32.07 102.51 38.79
C PRO A 388 -32.55 103.58 37.79
N ASN A 389 -33.71 103.35 37.14
CA ASN A 389 -34.30 104.28 36.18
C ASN A 389 -35.76 104.56 36.57
N ALA A 390 -36.25 105.79 36.31
CA ALA A 390 -37.63 106.17 36.60
C ALA A 390 -38.65 105.18 35.99
N PRO A 391 -39.45 104.46 36.80
CA PRO A 391 -40.37 103.45 36.30
C PRO A 391 -41.50 104.08 35.47
N LEU A 392 -41.96 103.35 34.45
CA LEU A 392 -43.11 103.71 33.63
C LEU A 392 -44.37 103.00 34.15
N ILE A 393 -45.33 103.75 34.67
CA ILE A 393 -46.60 103.28 35.22
C ILE A 393 -47.73 103.85 34.37
N SER A 394 -48.50 102.98 33.71
CA SER A 394 -49.62 103.37 32.83
C SER A 394 -49.24 104.45 31.80
N GLY A 395 -48.07 104.30 31.17
CA GLY A 395 -47.54 105.22 30.16
C GLY A 395 -46.95 106.53 30.73
N ARG A 396 -46.93 106.71 32.05
CA ARG A 396 -46.40 107.89 32.75
C ARG A 396 -45.19 107.52 33.58
N ARG A 397 -44.23 108.43 33.76
CA ARG A 397 -43.04 108.16 34.55
C ARG A 397 -43.18 108.69 35.98
N PHE A 398 -42.57 108.01 36.93
CA PHE A 398 -42.41 108.49 38.29
C PHE A 398 -40.94 108.76 38.56
N PHE A 399 -40.59 110.04 38.72
CA PHE A 399 -39.21 110.48 38.93
C PHE A 399 -38.99 110.84 40.39
N LEU A 400 -38.00 110.22 41.02
CA LEU A 400 -37.52 110.52 42.35
C LEU A 400 -36.05 110.96 42.24
N THR A 401 -35.82 112.16 41.71
CA THR A 401 -34.48 112.68 41.39
C THR A 401 -34.39 114.15 41.76
N ASN A 402 -33.23 114.61 42.21
CA ASN A 402 -33.04 116.02 42.57
C ASN A 402 -33.04 116.92 41.33
N ASP A 403 -32.55 116.41 40.20
CA ASP A 403 -32.61 117.10 38.92
C ASP A 403 -33.99 116.98 38.29
N GLU A 404 -34.47 118.08 37.72
CA GLU A 404 -35.66 118.09 36.87
C GLU A 404 -35.45 117.10 35.71
N PRO A 405 -36.39 116.16 35.49
CA PRO A 405 -36.29 115.20 34.39
C PRO A 405 -36.15 115.91 33.06
N LYS A 406 -35.25 115.42 32.19
CA LYS A 406 -35.00 115.99 30.85
C LYS A 406 -35.39 115.00 29.76
N GLY A 407 -35.84 115.52 28.62
CA GLY A 407 -36.21 114.72 27.43
C GLY A 407 -37.72 114.60 27.21
N SER A 408 -38.14 113.58 26.46
CA SER A 408 -39.56 113.32 26.17
C SER A 408 -40.24 112.70 27.39
N ILE A 409 -40.94 113.53 28.17
CA ILE A 409 -41.65 113.14 29.39
C ILE A 409 -43.15 113.00 29.08
N PRO A 410 -43.75 111.81 29.25
CA PRO A 410 -45.17 111.62 29.00
C PRO A 410 -46.05 112.52 29.88
N TYR A 411 -47.15 113.03 29.32
CA TYR A 411 -48.10 113.85 30.06
C TYR A 411 -48.72 113.10 31.24
N GLY A 412 -48.69 113.72 32.42
CA GLY A 412 -49.13 113.12 33.69
C GLY A 412 -48.04 112.35 34.44
N SER A 413 -46.79 112.39 33.99
CA SER A 413 -45.65 111.93 34.79
C SER A 413 -45.53 112.77 36.07
N VAL A 414 -45.16 112.13 37.18
CA VAL A 414 -44.98 112.79 38.48
C VAL A 414 -43.49 112.83 38.79
N TRP A 415 -43.00 114.00 39.18
CA TRP A 415 -41.64 114.22 39.65
C TRP A 415 -41.69 114.73 41.09
N ILE A 416 -40.96 114.06 41.97
CA ILE A 416 -40.71 114.51 43.33
C ILE A 416 -39.20 114.67 43.44
N GLY A 417 -38.74 115.92 43.48
CA GLY A 417 -37.36 116.25 43.85
C GLY A 417 -37.22 116.34 45.37
N PHE A 418 -36.05 116.00 45.89
CA PHE A 418 -35.70 116.11 47.30
C PHE A 418 -34.65 117.19 47.53
#